data_AF-A0A966BLI6-F1
#
_entry.id   AF-A0A966BLI6-F1
#
_cell.length_a   1.000
_cell.length_b   1.000
_cell.length_c   1.000
_cell.angle_alpha   90.00
_cell.angle_beta   90.00
_cell.angle_gamma   90.00
#
_symmetry.space_group_name_H-M   'P 1'
#
loop_
_entity.id
_entity.type
_entity.pdbx_description
1 polymer ?
#
loop_
_entity_poly.entity_id
_entity_poly.type
_entity_poly.pdbx_seq_one_letter_code
_entity_poly.pdbx_strand_id
1 'polypeptide(L)'
;MFDYLQQFNNLPNTLRDKVSSPAAMRAVLALELKYKVDLAALVMKVMTKTLKVKDLPEYFVNEFSLSQNDAIALKEEMLKEIFAPVSEYLSLDETKKIPEVNKFPLALIKEAGLSLPSEDLYIRLENIMLTFLKGVRTKIDAKNSLMKKVEFGGLGLTQEEADRIVKLVEKQEEERSMSAAQAEIKSSSVDQAIINQVIEGEISATPTTEKSSREKLNQIIMAAETNSSQVYDLKKSLAEKTNKEE
;
A
#
# COMPACT_ATOMS: atom_id res chain seq x y z
N MET A 1 6.99 -24.86 -24.23
CA MET A 1 5.89 -24.99 -23.22
C MET A 1 6.42 -24.91 -21.78
N PHE A 2 7.74 -24.98 -21.53
CA PHE A 2 8.35 -24.89 -20.18
C PHE A 2 9.03 -23.55 -19.90
N ASP A 3 8.91 -22.59 -20.81
CA ASP A 3 9.71 -21.36 -20.82
C ASP A 3 9.44 -20.50 -19.57
N TYR A 4 8.23 -20.57 -19.00
CA TYR A 4 7.88 -19.85 -17.76
C TYR A 4 8.59 -20.41 -16.53
N LEU A 5 8.91 -21.71 -16.47
CA LEU A 5 9.65 -22.28 -15.34
C LEU A 5 11.09 -21.79 -15.35
N GLN A 6 11.71 -21.74 -16.54
CA GLN A 6 13.05 -21.18 -16.69
C GLN A 6 13.08 -19.69 -16.36
N GLN A 7 12.09 -18.92 -16.84
CA GLN A 7 11.93 -17.51 -16.50
C GLN A 7 11.73 -17.30 -14.99
N PHE A 8 10.95 -18.17 -14.35
CA PHE A 8 10.73 -18.12 -12.91
C PHE A 8 12.01 -18.36 -12.14
N ASN A 9 12.80 -19.37 -12.53
CA ASN A 9 14.11 -19.65 -11.91
C ASN A 9 15.11 -18.50 -12.09
N ASN A 10 14.98 -17.73 -13.18
CA ASN A 10 15.80 -16.55 -13.46
C ASN A 10 15.36 -15.30 -12.66
N LEU A 11 14.24 -15.34 -11.93
CA LEU A 11 13.83 -14.23 -11.07
C LEU A 11 14.83 -14.07 -9.90
N PRO A 12 14.98 -12.83 -9.37
CA PRO A 12 15.71 -12.60 -8.13
C PRO A 12 15.25 -13.55 -7.02
N ASN A 13 16.22 -14.15 -6.30
CA ASN A 13 15.93 -15.10 -5.22
C ASN A 13 14.96 -14.51 -4.19
N THR A 14 15.10 -13.22 -3.89
CA THR A 14 14.20 -12.51 -2.97
C THR A 14 12.72 -12.53 -3.37
N LEU A 15 12.42 -12.56 -4.67
CA LEU A 15 11.04 -12.68 -5.16
C LEU A 15 10.57 -14.12 -5.16
N ARG A 16 11.41 -15.06 -5.59
CA ARG A 16 11.07 -16.48 -5.59
C ARG A 16 10.81 -17.00 -4.18
N ASP A 17 11.68 -16.67 -3.23
CA ASP A 17 11.59 -17.15 -1.85
C ASP A 17 10.30 -16.66 -1.16
N LYS A 18 9.81 -15.48 -1.53
CA LYS A 18 8.52 -14.96 -1.02
C LYS A 18 7.33 -15.80 -1.48
N VAL A 19 7.26 -16.11 -2.77
CA VAL A 19 6.14 -16.89 -3.36
C VAL A 19 6.28 -18.40 -3.17
N SER A 20 7.50 -18.89 -2.92
CA SER A 20 7.80 -20.29 -2.58
C SER A 20 7.92 -20.51 -1.08
N SER A 21 7.57 -19.52 -0.26
CA SER A 21 7.60 -19.65 1.20
C SER A 21 6.60 -20.72 1.70
N PRO A 22 6.85 -21.38 2.84
CA PRO A 22 5.90 -22.35 3.40
C PRO A 22 4.52 -21.77 3.71
N ALA A 23 4.41 -20.45 3.91
CA ALA A 23 3.14 -19.76 4.06
C ALA A 23 2.40 -19.67 2.70
N ALA A 24 3.07 -19.18 1.66
CA ALA A 24 2.51 -19.07 0.32
C ALA A 24 2.10 -20.44 -0.26
N MET A 25 2.93 -21.48 -0.08
CA MET A 25 2.60 -22.84 -0.53
C MET A 25 1.37 -23.43 0.16
N ARG A 26 1.19 -23.16 1.46
CA ARG A 26 -0.03 -23.56 2.18
C ARG A 26 -1.26 -22.81 1.67
N ALA A 27 -1.12 -21.51 1.37
CA ALA A 27 -2.20 -20.72 0.79
C ALA A 27 -2.58 -21.24 -0.60
N VAL A 28 -1.61 -21.58 -1.45
CA VAL A 28 -1.84 -22.22 -2.76
C VAL A 28 -2.67 -23.49 -2.58
N LEU A 29 -2.21 -24.44 -1.75
CA LEU A 29 -2.92 -25.71 -1.53
C LEU A 29 -4.34 -25.50 -0.98
N ALA A 30 -4.53 -24.55 -0.07
CA ALA A 30 -5.86 -24.25 0.48
C ALA A 30 -6.83 -23.73 -0.61
N LEU A 31 -6.35 -22.85 -1.49
CA LEU A 31 -7.15 -22.33 -2.61
C LEU A 31 -7.41 -23.39 -3.67
N GLU A 32 -6.43 -24.23 -4.00
CA GLU A 32 -6.59 -25.35 -4.92
C GLU A 32 -7.67 -26.33 -4.44
N LEU A 33 -7.70 -26.65 -3.14
CA LEU A 33 -8.73 -27.51 -2.55
C LEU A 33 -10.11 -26.83 -2.55
N LYS A 34 -10.17 -25.53 -2.24
CA LYS A 34 -11.42 -24.77 -2.17
C LYS A 34 -12.08 -24.62 -3.54
N TYR A 35 -11.30 -24.28 -4.57
CA TYR A 35 -11.79 -23.99 -5.92
C TYR A 35 -11.65 -25.17 -6.90
N LYS A 36 -10.97 -26.25 -6.49
CA LYS A 36 -10.71 -27.46 -7.29
C LYS A 36 -9.93 -27.18 -8.58
N VAL A 37 -8.88 -26.37 -8.47
CA VAL A 37 -8.00 -25.94 -9.57
C VAL A 37 -6.54 -26.18 -9.24
N ASP A 38 -5.66 -26.18 -10.24
CA ASP A 38 -4.19 -26.22 -10.06
C ASP A 38 -3.62 -24.81 -10.30
N LEU A 39 -3.07 -24.21 -9.25
CA LEU A 39 -2.58 -22.82 -9.24
C LEU A 39 -1.06 -22.73 -9.35
N ALA A 40 -0.32 -23.84 -9.19
CA ALA A 40 1.14 -23.79 -9.13
C ALA A 40 1.75 -23.19 -10.41
N ALA A 41 1.34 -23.71 -11.58
CA ALA A 41 1.81 -23.22 -12.87
C ALA A 41 1.36 -21.77 -13.14
N LEU A 42 0.16 -21.41 -12.67
CA LEU A 42 -0.39 -20.07 -12.81
C LEU A 42 0.40 -19.04 -11.99
N VAL A 43 0.72 -19.35 -10.73
CA VAL A 43 1.53 -18.48 -9.87
C VAL A 43 2.87 -18.16 -10.54
N MET A 44 3.50 -19.16 -11.16
CA MET A 44 4.72 -18.93 -11.93
C MET A 44 4.50 -18.00 -13.13
N LYS A 45 3.45 -18.23 -13.94
CA LYS A 45 3.11 -17.37 -15.08
C LYS A 45 2.85 -15.91 -14.69
N VAL A 46 2.23 -15.69 -13.52
CA VAL A 46 2.00 -14.34 -12.97
C VAL A 46 3.32 -13.70 -12.54
N MET A 47 4.19 -14.45 -11.86
CA MET A 47 5.49 -13.95 -11.39
C MET A 47 6.46 -13.63 -12.54
N THR A 48 6.39 -14.35 -13.64
CA THR A 48 7.14 -14.04 -14.86
C THR A 48 6.49 -12.95 -15.70
N LYS A 49 5.37 -12.37 -15.25
CA LYS A 49 4.55 -11.37 -15.96
C LYS A 49 4.07 -11.84 -17.33
N THR A 50 4.05 -13.15 -17.56
CA THR A 50 3.49 -13.78 -18.77
C THR A 50 1.96 -13.68 -18.75
N LEU A 51 1.36 -13.72 -17.56
CA LEU A 51 -0.06 -13.47 -17.32
C LEU A 51 -0.22 -12.26 -16.40
N LYS A 52 -1.01 -11.27 -16.82
CA LYS A 52 -1.29 -10.08 -15.99
C LYS A 52 -2.35 -10.42 -14.96
N VAL A 53 -2.23 -9.79 -13.80
CA VAL A 53 -3.18 -9.98 -12.68
C VAL A 53 -4.61 -9.56 -13.03
N LYS A 54 -4.76 -8.57 -13.91
CA LYS A 54 -6.06 -8.10 -14.41
C LYS A 54 -6.82 -9.16 -15.20
N ASP A 55 -6.07 -10.03 -15.88
CA ASP A 55 -6.61 -11.02 -16.80
C ASP A 55 -6.90 -12.36 -16.09
N LEU A 56 -6.62 -12.45 -14.77
CA LEU A 56 -6.83 -13.66 -13.99
C LEU A 56 -8.29 -14.15 -13.96
N PRO A 57 -9.31 -13.29 -13.75
CA PRO A 57 -10.69 -13.77 -13.75
C PRO A 57 -11.10 -14.40 -15.07
N GLU A 58 -10.72 -13.78 -16.19
CA GLU A 58 -10.99 -14.31 -17.53
C GLU A 58 -10.23 -15.62 -17.77
N TYR A 59 -8.96 -15.68 -17.35
CA TYR A 59 -8.18 -16.92 -17.40
C TYR A 59 -8.85 -18.05 -16.60
N PHE A 60 -9.39 -17.77 -15.42
CA PHE A 60 -10.04 -18.76 -14.57
C PHE A 60 -11.35 -19.29 -15.14
N VAL A 61 -12.14 -18.42 -15.76
CA VAL A 61 -13.37 -18.82 -16.46
C VAL A 61 -13.02 -19.71 -17.64
N ASN A 62 -12.00 -19.35 -18.43
CA ASN A 62 -11.65 -20.06 -19.64
C ASN A 62 -10.90 -21.38 -19.39
N GLU A 63 -9.89 -21.37 -18.53
CA GLU A 63 -9.01 -22.53 -18.31
C GLU A 63 -9.58 -23.50 -17.27
N PHE A 64 -10.19 -22.97 -16.20
CA PHE A 64 -10.68 -23.79 -15.08
C PHE A 64 -12.20 -23.95 -15.07
N SER A 65 -12.92 -23.36 -16.04
CA SER A 65 -14.39 -23.39 -16.09
C SER A 65 -15.06 -22.89 -14.80
N LEU A 66 -14.42 -21.94 -14.09
CA LEU A 66 -14.99 -21.34 -12.89
C LEU A 66 -16.14 -20.38 -13.24
N SER A 67 -17.07 -20.21 -12.30
CA SER A 67 -18.07 -19.14 -12.42
C SER A 67 -17.40 -17.77 -12.32
N GLN A 68 -18.00 -16.74 -12.93
CA GLN A 68 -17.48 -15.37 -12.86
C GLN A 68 -17.24 -14.91 -11.40
N ASN A 69 -18.16 -15.28 -10.50
CA ASN A 69 -18.07 -14.91 -9.09
C ASN A 69 -16.91 -15.62 -8.39
N ASP A 70 -16.75 -16.93 -8.63
CA ASP A 70 -15.65 -17.70 -8.04
C ASP A 70 -14.29 -17.26 -8.59
N ALA A 71 -14.23 -16.93 -9.88
CA ALA A 71 -13.03 -16.40 -10.52
C ALA A 71 -12.58 -15.07 -9.90
N ILE A 72 -13.52 -14.15 -9.63
CA ILE A 72 -13.23 -12.90 -8.94
C ILE A 72 -12.78 -13.15 -7.51
N ALA A 73 -13.49 -14.01 -6.76
CA ALA A 73 -13.14 -14.34 -5.38
C ALA A 73 -11.75 -14.98 -5.28
N LEU A 74 -11.45 -15.95 -6.15
CA LEU A 74 -10.15 -16.61 -6.22
C LEU A 74 -9.03 -15.60 -6.51
N LYS A 75 -9.23 -14.69 -7.47
CA LYS A 75 -8.26 -13.62 -7.76
C LYS A 75 -7.96 -12.81 -6.49
N GLU A 76 -8.97 -12.31 -5.79
CA GLU A 76 -8.77 -11.47 -4.61
C GLU A 76 -8.07 -12.23 -3.47
N GLU A 77 -8.42 -13.51 -3.26
CA GLU A 77 -7.76 -14.36 -2.27
C GLU A 77 -6.31 -14.67 -2.63
N MET A 78 -6.01 -14.96 -3.90
CA MET A 78 -4.63 -15.13 -4.38
C MET A 78 -3.80 -13.86 -4.16
N LEU A 79 -4.36 -12.69 -4.44
CA LEU A 79 -3.66 -11.42 -4.26
C LEU A 79 -3.30 -11.16 -2.81
N LYS A 80 -4.24 -11.46 -1.90
CA LYS A 80 -4.06 -11.25 -0.48
C LYS A 80 -3.11 -12.26 0.16
N GLU A 81 -3.24 -13.55 -0.16
CA GLU A 81 -2.56 -14.61 0.59
C GLU A 81 -1.23 -15.05 -0.07
N ILE A 82 -1.11 -14.93 -1.40
CA ILE A 82 0.07 -15.39 -2.15
C ILE A 82 0.91 -14.19 -2.63
N PHE A 83 0.27 -13.19 -3.24
CA PHE A 83 0.99 -12.11 -3.91
C PHE A 83 1.24 -10.86 -3.06
N ALA A 84 0.66 -10.76 -1.86
CA ALA A 84 0.87 -9.61 -0.97
C ALA A 84 2.35 -9.29 -0.71
N PRO A 85 3.26 -10.27 -0.47
CA PRO A 85 4.68 -9.96 -0.26
C PRO A 85 5.43 -9.43 -1.50
N VAL A 86 4.85 -9.59 -2.69
CA VAL A 86 5.41 -9.22 -4.00
C VAL A 86 4.53 -8.22 -4.75
N SER A 87 3.60 -7.56 -4.06
CA SER A 87 2.66 -6.60 -4.62
C SER A 87 3.35 -5.45 -5.36
N GLU A 88 4.46 -4.96 -4.80
CA GLU A 88 5.30 -3.92 -5.40
C GLU A 88 5.87 -4.35 -6.76
N TYR A 89 6.37 -5.59 -6.85
CA TYR A 89 6.94 -6.13 -8.08
C TYR A 89 5.89 -6.36 -9.18
N LEU A 90 4.72 -6.85 -8.78
CA LEU A 90 3.58 -7.09 -9.67
C LEU A 90 2.78 -5.82 -9.99
N SER A 91 3.10 -4.69 -9.34
CA SER A 91 2.34 -3.45 -9.48
C SER A 91 0.85 -3.63 -9.15
N LEU A 92 0.53 -4.48 -8.17
CA LEU A 92 -0.84 -4.70 -7.67
C LEU A 92 -1.43 -3.45 -7.01
N ASP A 93 -0.53 -2.61 -6.55
CA ASP A 93 -0.73 -1.25 -6.07
C ASP A 93 -1.06 -0.31 -7.25
N GLU A 94 -2.00 -0.66 -8.13
CA GLU A 94 -2.57 0.31 -9.06
C GLU A 94 -3.37 1.40 -8.33
N THR A 95 -3.74 1.14 -7.07
CA THR A 95 -4.20 2.15 -6.11
C THR A 95 -3.08 3.02 -5.54
N LYS A 96 -1.81 2.75 -5.89
CA LYS A 96 -0.60 3.47 -5.46
C LYS A 96 0.28 3.95 -6.62
N LYS A 97 -0.22 3.89 -7.87
CA LYS A 97 0.35 4.56 -9.06
C LYS A 97 -0.71 5.25 -9.92
N ILE A 98 -1.72 5.80 -9.27
CA ILE A 98 -1.94 7.22 -9.46
C ILE A 98 -1.49 7.78 -8.10
N PRO A 99 -0.50 8.69 -7.98
CA PRO A 99 -0.50 9.53 -6.78
C PRO A 99 -1.95 9.99 -6.67
N GLU A 100 -2.62 9.82 -5.53
CA GLU A 100 -3.96 10.41 -5.31
C GLU A 100 -4.02 11.64 -6.18
N VAL A 101 -4.75 11.57 -7.30
CA VAL A 101 -4.89 12.73 -8.16
C VAL A 101 -5.41 13.71 -7.16
N ASN A 102 -4.58 14.70 -6.82
CA ASN A 102 -4.95 15.61 -5.75
C ASN A 102 -6.36 16.03 -6.15
N LYS A 103 -7.39 15.95 -5.32
CA LYS A 103 -8.74 16.39 -5.77
C LYS A 103 -8.72 17.85 -6.28
N PHE A 104 -7.60 18.52 -6.03
CA PHE A 104 -7.11 19.79 -6.53
C PHE A 104 -7.33 20.06 -8.04
N PRO A 105 -6.76 19.36 -9.07
CA PRO A 105 -6.98 19.78 -10.45
C PRO A 105 -8.42 19.55 -10.90
N LEU A 106 -9.13 18.51 -10.41
CA LEU A 106 -10.55 18.29 -10.69
C LEU A 106 -11.43 19.44 -10.17
N ALA A 107 -11.19 19.89 -8.93
CA ALA A 107 -11.90 21.04 -8.36
C ALA A 107 -11.59 22.33 -9.14
N LEU A 108 -10.32 22.54 -9.50
CA LEU A 108 -9.89 23.70 -10.28
C LEU A 108 -10.48 23.73 -11.67
N ILE A 109 -10.56 22.59 -12.37
CA ILE A 109 -11.16 22.50 -13.71
C ILE A 109 -12.65 22.87 -13.63
N LYS A 110 -13.36 22.35 -12.63
CA LYS A 110 -14.79 22.64 -12.42
C LYS A 110 -15.02 24.12 -12.08
N GLU A 111 -14.19 24.70 -11.22
CA GLU A 111 -14.31 26.09 -10.78
C GLU A 111 -13.84 27.09 -11.86
N ALA A 112 -12.83 26.73 -12.65
CA ALA A 112 -12.36 27.53 -13.78
C ALA A 112 -13.25 27.40 -15.03
N GLY A 113 -14.22 26.48 -15.03
CA GLY A 113 -15.12 26.23 -16.16
C GLY A 113 -14.42 25.58 -17.36
N LEU A 114 -13.35 24.84 -17.13
CA LEU A 114 -12.54 24.22 -18.18
C LEU A 114 -13.09 22.84 -18.54
N SER A 115 -12.99 22.50 -19.82
CA SER A 115 -13.26 21.16 -20.32
C SER A 115 -12.00 20.64 -20.99
N LEU A 116 -11.32 19.70 -20.35
CA LEU A 116 -10.14 19.03 -20.91
C LEU A 116 -10.59 17.68 -21.49
N PRO A 117 -10.53 17.48 -22.82
CA PRO A 117 -11.07 16.27 -23.46
C PRO A 117 -10.18 15.04 -23.30
N SER A 118 -8.91 15.20 -22.91
CA SER A 118 -7.94 14.12 -22.80
C SER A 118 -7.35 14.01 -21.40
N GLU A 119 -7.16 12.77 -20.95
CA GLU A 119 -6.47 12.42 -19.70
C GLU A 119 -5.03 12.94 -19.67
N ASP A 120 -4.34 12.97 -20.81
CA ASP A 120 -2.98 13.51 -20.91
C ASP A 120 -2.91 14.99 -20.54
N LEU A 121 -3.93 15.77 -20.92
CA LEU A 121 -4.01 17.18 -20.59
C LEU A 121 -4.23 17.37 -19.09
N TYR A 122 -5.02 16.49 -18.48
CA TYR A 122 -5.24 16.51 -17.04
C TYR A 122 -3.93 16.29 -16.27
N ILE A 123 -3.17 15.26 -16.63
CA ILE A 123 -1.86 14.95 -16.02
C ILE A 123 -0.88 16.11 -16.20
N ARG A 124 -0.88 16.77 -17.37
CA ARG A 124 -0.03 17.95 -17.61
C ARG A 124 -0.42 19.12 -16.71
N LEU A 125 -1.71 19.43 -16.61
CA LEU A 125 -2.20 20.47 -15.71
C LEU A 125 -1.77 20.19 -14.26
N GLU A 126 -1.95 18.96 -13.80
CA GLU A 126 -1.53 18.53 -12.47
C GLU A 126 -0.03 18.77 -12.25
N ASN A 127 0.83 18.34 -13.17
CA ASN A 127 2.28 18.52 -13.06
C ASN A 127 2.69 20.01 -13.05
N ILE A 128 2.03 20.85 -13.86
CA ILE A 128 2.28 22.30 -13.87
C ILE A 128 1.89 22.90 -12.53
N MET A 129 0.73 22.52 -11.97
CA MET A 129 0.26 23.04 -10.69
C MET A 129 1.10 22.55 -9.52
N LEU A 130 1.51 21.27 -9.51
CA LEU A 130 2.38 20.71 -8.48
C LEU A 130 3.75 21.39 -8.43
N THR A 131 4.33 21.69 -9.59
CA THR A 131 5.63 22.39 -9.66
C THR A 131 5.52 23.86 -9.25
N PHE A 132 4.37 24.50 -9.50
CA PHE A 132 4.06 25.84 -9.01
C PHE A 132 3.89 25.86 -7.48
N LEU A 133 3.07 24.96 -6.91
CA LEU A 133 2.85 24.83 -5.46
C LEU A 133 4.12 24.48 -4.68
N LYS A 134 5.07 23.78 -5.30
CA LYS A 134 6.38 23.50 -4.70
C LYS A 134 7.33 24.70 -4.73
N GLY A 135 6.93 25.83 -5.31
CA GLY A 135 7.76 27.02 -5.50
C GLY A 135 8.87 26.86 -6.55
N VAL A 136 8.92 25.73 -7.27
CA VAL A 136 9.93 25.48 -8.33
C VAL A 136 9.66 26.36 -9.54
N ARG A 137 8.38 26.67 -9.79
CA ARG A 137 7.94 27.47 -10.92
C ARG A 137 7.31 28.77 -10.42
N THR A 138 7.64 29.90 -11.04
CA THR A 138 7.02 31.19 -10.71
C THR A 138 5.60 31.30 -11.30
N LYS A 139 4.83 32.29 -10.84
CA LYS A 139 3.50 32.62 -11.38
C LYS A 139 3.52 32.84 -12.89
N ILE A 140 4.53 33.55 -13.39
CA ILE A 140 4.68 33.89 -14.80
C ILE A 140 4.97 32.61 -15.61
N ASP A 141 5.87 31.76 -15.10
CA ASP A 141 6.24 30.51 -15.77
C ASP A 141 5.09 29.51 -15.80
N ALA A 142 4.28 29.46 -14.73
CA ALA A 142 3.08 28.63 -14.67
C ALA A 142 2.07 29.05 -15.73
N LYS A 143 1.75 30.35 -15.82
CA LYS A 143 0.86 30.90 -16.86
C LYS A 143 1.38 30.61 -18.27
N ASN A 144 2.66 30.87 -18.51
CA ASN A 144 3.29 30.58 -19.80
C ASN A 144 3.21 29.09 -20.17
N SER A 145 3.33 28.19 -19.18
CA SER A 145 3.20 26.75 -19.42
C SER A 145 1.77 26.33 -19.74
N LEU A 146 0.77 26.96 -19.10
CA LEU A 146 -0.65 26.75 -19.39
C LEU A 146 -1.03 27.25 -20.79
N MET A 147 -0.52 28.41 -21.20
CA MET A 147 -0.86 29.05 -22.48
C MET A 147 -0.15 28.43 -23.68
N LYS A 148 0.97 27.73 -23.48
CA LYS A 148 1.69 27.05 -24.58
C LYS A 148 0.77 26.06 -25.30
N LYS A 149 0.93 25.93 -26.61
CA LYS A 149 0.18 24.95 -27.40
C LYS A 149 0.46 23.52 -26.92
N VAL A 150 -0.52 22.64 -27.14
CA VAL A 150 -0.44 21.21 -26.75
C VAL A 150 0.76 20.49 -27.37
N GLU A 151 1.13 20.89 -28.59
CA GLU A 151 2.31 20.37 -29.32
C GLU A 151 3.64 20.66 -28.60
N PHE A 152 3.73 21.78 -27.88
CA PHE A 152 4.92 22.19 -27.12
C PHE A 152 4.82 21.83 -25.64
N GLY A 153 3.97 20.86 -25.28
CA GLY A 153 3.80 20.40 -23.90
C GLY A 153 2.99 21.34 -23.00
N GLY A 154 2.28 22.33 -23.56
CA GLY A 154 1.33 23.15 -22.81
C GLY A 154 -0.11 22.63 -22.88
N LEU A 155 -1.07 23.48 -22.51
CA LEU A 155 -2.50 23.17 -22.49
C LEU A 155 -3.32 23.99 -23.50
N GLY A 156 -2.72 24.98 -24.14
CA GLY A 156 -3.38 25.85 -25.12
C GLY A 156 -4.48 26.73 -24.52
N LEU A 157 -4.41 27.02 -23.22
CA LEU A 157 -5.40 27.85 -22.53
C LEU A 157 -5.28 29.32 -22.93
N THR A 158 -6.39 30.04 -22.88
CA THR A 158 -6.35 31.50 -23.05
C THR A 158 -5.68 32.18 -21.86
N GLN A 159 -5.27 33.44 -22.03
CA GLN A 159 -4.64 34.20 -20.97
C GLN A 159 -5.58 34.34 -19.76
N GLU A 160 -6.87 34.55 -20.00
CA GLU A 160 -7.90 34.66 -18.96
C GLU A 160 -8.09 33.35 -18.20
N GLU A 161 -8.06 32.22 -18.90
CA GLU A 161 -8.17 30.88 -18.30
C GLU A 161 -6.97 30.55 -17.42
N ALA A 162 -5.75 30.81 -17.93
CA ALA A 162 -4.53 30.61 -17.19
C ALA A 162 -4.48 31.49 -15.93
N ASP A 163 -4.92 32.74 -16.04
CA ASP A 163 -5.01 33.67 -14.92
C ASP A 163 -6.00 33.21 -13.85
N ARG A 164 -7.17 32.70 -14.27
CA ARG A 164 -8.17 32.13 -13.35
C ARG A 164 -7.61 30.95 -12.58
N ILE A 165 -6.99 29.97 -13.26
CA ILE A 165 -6.43 28.78 -12.61
C ILE A 165 -5.41 29.19 -11.54
N VAL A 166 -4.43 30.02 -11.92
CA VAL A 166 -3.35 30.38 -10.99
C VAL A 166 -3.88 31.15 -9.78
N LYS A 167 -4.88 32.02 -9.97
CA LYS A 167 -5.54 32.73 -8.87
C LYS A 167 -6.29 31.79 -7.93
N LEU A 168 -6.95 30.76 -8.46
CA LEU A 168 -7.64 29.76 -7.64
C LEU A 168 -6.64 28.92 -6.82
N VAL A 169 -5.50 28.58 -7.42
CA VAL A 169 -4.42 27.87 -6.73
C VAL A 169 -3.85 28.69 -5.58
N GLU A 170 -3.52 29.97 -5.82
CA GLU A 170 -3.02 30.88 -4.78
C GLU A 170 -4.02 31.01 -3.62
N LYS A 171 -5.31 31.19 -3.93
CA LYS A 171 -6.37 31.27 -2.92
C LYS A 171 -6.44 30.00 -2.06
N GLN A 172 -6.37 28.83 -2.67
CA GLN A 172 -6.39 27.56 -1.94
C GLN A 172 -5.12 27.34 -1.10
N GLU A 173 -3.97 27.81 -1.56
CA GLU A 173 -2.72 27.77 -0.80
C GLU A 173 -2.76 28.70 0.41
N GLU A 174 -3.30 29.91 0.25
CA GLU A 174 -3.52 30.87 1.34
C GLU A 174 -4.46 30.28 2.41
N GLU A 175 -5.59 29.68 1.99
CA GLU A 175 -6.53 29.02 2.90
C GLU A 175 -5.89 27.83 3.64
N ARG A 176 -5.05 27.04 2.96
CA ARG A 176 -4.31 25.93 3.58
C ARG A 176 -3.26 26.43 4.57
N SER A 177 -2.53 27.48 4.22
CA SER A 177 -1.50 28.07 5.08
C SER A 177 -2.11 28.71 6.33
N MET A 178 -3.27 29.37 6.20
CA MET A 178 -4.01 29.92 7.34
C MET A 178 -4.64 28.83 8.23
N SER A 179 -5.13 27.73 7.65
CA SER A 179 -5.67 26.59 8.40
C SER A 179 -4.57 25.81 9.15
N ALA A 180 -3.42 25.60 8.51
CA ALA A 180 -2.26 24.94 9.13
C ALA A 180 -1.70 25.78 10.29
N ALA A 181 -1.58 27.11 10.12
CA ALA A 181 -1.15 28.00 11.19
C ALA A 181 -2.13 28.00 12.39
N GLN A 182 -3.44 27.89 12.16
CA GLN A 182 -4.43 27.77 13.24
C GLN A 182 -4.41 26.40 13.94
N ALA A 183 -4.00 25.34 13.25
CA ALA A 183 -3.83 24.01 13.83
C ALA A 183 -2.61 23.93 14.76
N GLU A 184 -1.50 24.59 14.40
CA GLU A 184 -0.30 24.68 15.24
C GLU A 184 -0.50 25.56 16.48
N ILE A 185 -1.35 26.59 16.41
CA ILE A 185 -1.66 27.42 17.59
C ILE A 185 -2.54 26.64 18.60
N LYS A 186 -3.39 25.72 18.15
CA LYS A 186 -4.23 24.88 19.03
C LYS A 186 -3.48 23.72 19.69
N SER A 187 -2.42 23.18 19.08
CA SER A 187 -1.60 22.15 19.73
C SER A 187 -0.75 22.71 20.87
N SER A 188 -0.32 23.97 20.79
CA SER A 188 0.47 24.64 21.85
C SER A 188 -0.33 25.04 23.10
N SER A 189 -1.67 25.09 23.03
CA SER A 189 -2.54 25.43 24.17
C SER A 189 -2.95 24.21 25.01
N VAL A 190 -2.75 22.99 24.51
CA VAL A 190 -2.93 21.75 25.28
C VAL A 190 -1.79 21.57 26.29
N ASP A 191 -0.56 21.99 25.94
CA ASP A 191 0.60 21.90 26.84
C ASP A 191 0.50 22.88 28.03
N GLN A 192 -0.11 24.06 27.85
CA GLN A 192 -0.32 25.01 28.95
C GLN A 192 -1.41 24.58 29.93
N ALA A 193 -2.39 23.78 29.50
CA ALA A 193 -3.41 23.23 30.38
C ALA A 193 -2.83 22.16 31.33
N ILE A 194 -1.87 21.35 30.86
CA ILE A 194 -1.18 20.36 31.70
C ILE A 194 -0.25 21.05 32.71
N ILE A 195 0.43 22.14 32.32
CA ILE A 195 1.32 22.88 33.23
C ILE A 195 0.53 23.61 34.33
N ASN A 196 -0.63 24.20 34.02
CA ASN A 196 -1.44 24.87 35.04
C ASN A 196 -2.14 23.89 36.00
N GLN A 197 -2.38 22.64 35.59
CA GLN A 197 -2.91 21.59 36.49
C GLN A 197 -1.85 21.01 37.45
N VAL A 198 -0.56 21.26 37.21
CA VAL A 198 0.54 20.81 38.08
C VAL A 198 0.89 21.88 39.15
N ILE A 199 0.44 23.13 38.99
CA ILE A 199 0.84 24.25 39.86
C ILE A 199 -0.14 24.48 41.03
N GLU A 200 -1.42 24.10 40.92
CA GLU A 200 -2.40 24.26 42.01
C GLU A 200 -2.75 22.92 42.68
N GLY A 201 -1.87 22.50 43.59
CA GLY A 201 -2.25 21.90 44.88
C GLY A 201 -2.93 20.52 44.87
N GLU A 202 -2.16 19.47 45.12
CA GLU A 202 -2.22 18.65 46.36
C GLU A 202 -1.39 17.38 46.18
N ILE A 203 -0.14 17.43 46.65
CA ILE A 203 0.68 16.23 46.83
C ILE A 203 0.34 15.68 48.21
N SER A 204 -0.46 14.62 48.25
CA SER A 204 -0.61 13.74 49.41
C SER A 204 -0.16 12.35 49.01
N ALA A 205 0.91 11.90 49.66
CA ALA A 205 1.69 10.70 49.37
C ALA A 205 0.91 9.38 49.47
N THR A 206 1.20 8.43 48.58
CA THR A 206 1.46 7.01 48.94
C THR A 206 2.42 6.35 47.93
N PRO A 207 3.34 5.46 48.38
CA PRO A 207 4.27 4.73 47.52
C PRO A 207 3.87 3.24 47.37
N THR A 208 3.48 2.78 46.18
CA THR A 208 3.25 1.34 45.85
C THR A 208 3.00 1.27 44.32
N THR A 209 3.54 0.41 43.45
CA THR A 209 4.13 -0.93 43.57
C THR A 209 4.84 -1.26 42.24
N GLU A 210 6.18 -1.19 42.19
CA GLU A 210 6.96 -1.51 40.97
C GLU A 210 7.48 -2.96 40.94
N LYS A 211 7.11 -3.79 41.93
CA LYS A 211 7.56 -5.19 42.04
C LYS A 211 6.64 -6.23 41.39
N SER A 212 5.38 -5.90 41.08
CA SER A 212 4.40 -6.89 40.56
C SER A 212 4.56 -7.21 39.06
N SER A 213 5.10 -6.26 38.27
CA SER A 213 5.20 -6.42 36.82
C SER A 213 6.42 -7.23 36.36
N ARG A 214 7.48 -7.30 37.18
CA ARG A 214 8.68 -8.11 36.87
C ARG A 214 8.51 -9.59 37.24
N GLU A 215 7.75 -9.92 38.28
CA GLU A 215 7.46 -11.33 38.63
C GLU A 215 6.56 -12.02 37.61
N LYS A 216 5.59 -11.29 37.04
CA LYS A 216 4.73 -11.84 35.96
C LYS A 216 5.51 -12.10 34.67
N LEU A 217 6.51 -11.28 34.34
CA LEU A 217 7.34 -11.50 33.15
C LEU A 217 8.25 -12.73 33.30
N ASN A 218 8.82 -12.95 34.49
CA ASN A 218 9.69 -14.10 34.76
C ASN A 218 8.91 -15.43 34.84
N GLN A 219 7.65 -15.42 35.32
CA GLN A 219 6.80 -16.62 35.27
C GLN A 219 6.40 -17.02 33.83
N ILE A 220 6.19 -16.03 32.94
CA ILE A 220 5.86 -16.31 31.53
C ILE A 220 7.07 -16.91 30.80
N ILE A 221 8.28 -16.43 31.09
CA ILE A 221 9.51 -16.94 30.46
C ILE A 221 9.82 -18.37 30.91
N MET A 222 9.65 -18.70 32.19
CA MET A 222 9.87 -20.09 32.66
C MET A 222 8.86 -21.10 32.11
N ALA A 223 7.61 -20.70 31.85
CA ALA A 223 6.61 -21.59 31.25
C ALA A 223 6.93 -21.95 29.79
N ALA A 224 7.56 -21.04 29.04
CA ALA A 224 7.92 -21.25 27.64
C ALA A 224 9.10 -22.23 27.46
N GLU A 225 10.04 -22.27 28.41
CA GLU A 225 11.20 -23.16 28.34
C GLU A 225 10.84 -24.63 28.64
N THR A 226 9.89 -24.88 29.53
CA THR A 226 9.37 -26.25 29.79
C THR A 226 8.66 -26.87 28.59
N ASN A 227 7.98 -26.07 27.76
CA ASN A 227 7.30 -26.57 26.55
C ASN A 227 8.28 -26.86 25.40
N SER A 228 9.44 -26.20 25.37
CA SER A 228 10.47 -26.49 24.36
C SER A 228 11.15 -27.84 24.63
N SER A 229 11.43 -28.18 25.89
CA SER A 229 12.10 -29.44 26.25
C SER A 229 11.23 -30.68 26.01
N GLN A 230 9.91 -30.60 26.22
CA GLN A 230 9.00 -31.73 25.96
C GLN A 230 8.83 -32.06 24.46
N VAL A 231 9.01 -31.07 23.58
CA VAL A 231 8.91 -31.27 22.12
C VAL A 231 10.14 -31.99 21.55
N TYR A 232 11.31 -31.86 22.20
CA TYR A 232 12.53 -32.57 21.78
C TYR A 232 12.51 -34.06 22.18
N ASP A 233 11.98 -34.40 23.37
CA ASP A 233 11.89 -35.80 23.80
C ASP A 233 10.84 -36.61 23.02
N LEU A 234 9.73 -35.99 22.62
CA LEU A 234 8.71 -36.63 21.78
C LEU A 234 9.25 -36.98 20.38
N LYS A 235 10.03 -36.09 19.75
CA LYS A 235 10.62 -36.34 18.43
C LYS A 235 11.68 -37.45 18.46
N LYS A 236 12.44 -37.58 19.56
CA LYS A 236 13.44 -38.64 19.72
C LYS A 236 12.78 -40.02 19.91
N SER A 237 11.68 -40.10 20.67
CA SER A 237 10.95 -41.35 20.87
C SER A 237 10.22 -41.86 19.62
N LEU A 238 9.83 -40.96 18.71
CA LEU A 238 9.20 -41.29 17.43
C LEU A 238 10.21 -41.82 16.41
N ALA A 239 11.45 -41.31 16.41
CA ALA A 239 12.51 -41.77 15.51
C ALA A 239 13.04 -43.17 15.85
N GLU A 240 13.01 -43.58 17.13
CA GLU A 240 13.46 -44.91 17.56
C GLU A 240 12.42 -46.02 17.29
N LYS A 241 11.14 -45.69 17.14
CA LYS A 241 10.10 -46.67 16.80
C LYS A 241 10.07 -47.04 15.32
N THR A 242 10.53 -46.17 14.44
CA THR A 242 10.54 -46.40 12.98
C THR A 242 11.68 -47.30 12.48
N ASN A 243 12.69 -47.59 13.31
CA ASN A 243 13.85 -48.43 12.94
C ASN A 243 13.75 -49.89 13.43
N LYS A 244 12.56 -50.36 13.85
CA LYS A 244 12.38 -51.71 14.42
C LYS A 244 11.37 -52.60 13.67
N GLU A 245 10.89 -52.15 12.51
CA GLU A 245 9.93 -52.90 11.68
C GLU A 245 10.45 -53.21 10.26
N GLU A 246 11.78 -53.24 10.06
CA GLU A 246 12.42 -53.89 8.89
C GLU A 246 13.24 -55.12 9.30
#